data_AF-D7BKX0-F1
#
_entry.id   AF-D7BKX0-F1
#
_cell.length_a   1.000
_cell.length_b   1.000
_cell.length_c   1.000
_cell.angle_alpha   90.00
_cell.angle_beta   90.00
_cell.angle_gamma   90.00
#
_symmetry.space_group_name_H-M   'P 1'
#
loop_
_entity.id
_entity.type
_entity.pdbx_description
1 polymer ?
#
loop_
_entity_poly.entity_id
_entity_poly.type
_entity_poly.pdbx_seq_one_letter_code
_entity_poly.pdbx_strand_id
1 'polypeptide(L)' 'MTEKRGRRVVRLSRLDAGRLERGDIATPEEALHNTDAGPVLSKPTGFHTPAQAYDPHEKELIENVPPHFGKL' A
#
# COMPACT_ATOMS: atom_id res chain seq x y z
N MET A 1 -5.38 -4.07 45.76
CA MET A 1 -4.50 -4.65 44.73
C MET A 1 -4.31 -3.59 43.66
N THR A 2 -3.15 -2.96 43.57
CA THR A 2 -2.90 -1.93 42.55
C THR A 2 -2.73 -2.64 41.22
N GLU A 3 -3.75 -2.62 40.37
CA GLU A 3 -3.70 -3.21 39.04
C GLU A 3 -2.54 -2.58 38.26
N LYS A 4 -1.50 -3.37 37.96
CA LYS A 4 -0.43 -2.98 37.05
C LYS A 4 -1.03 -2.89 35.66
N ARG A 5 -1.53 -1.71 35.29
CA ARG A 5 -1.95 -1.41 33.91
C ARG A 5 -0.74 -1.63 33.00
N GLY A 6 -0.88 -2.57 32.07
CA GLY A 6 0.16 -2.85 31.07
C GLY A 6 0.50 -1.59 30.28
N ARG A 7 1.79 -1.32 30.10
CA ARG A 7 2.27 -0.17 29.33
C ARG A 7 2.39 -0.55 27.87
N ARG A 8 1.75 0.21 26.97
CA ARG A 8 2.00 0.11 25.53
C ARG A 8 3.42 0.60 25.24
N VAL A 9 4.19 -0.18 24.48
CA VAL A 9 5.54 0.17 24.06
C VAL A 9 5.50 0.43 22.56
N VAL A 10 5.96 1.61 22.14
CA VAL A 10 6.04 1.99 20.73
C VAL A 10 7.49 1.81 20.29
N ARG A 11 7.70 1.04 19.21
CA ARG A 11 9.03 0.90 18.59
C ARG A 11 9.08 1.83 17.38
N LEU A 12 9.92 2.86 17.45
CA LEU A 12 10.08 3.82 16.37
C LEU A 12 10.91 3.25 15.22
N SER A 13 10.58 3.67 13.99
CA SER A 13 11.46 3.49 12.85
C SER A 13 12.73 4.33 13.04
N ARG A 14 13.79 4.04 12.28
CA ARG A 14 15.02 4.85 12.32
C ARG A 14 14.78 6.31 11.93
N LEU A 15 13.86 6.55 11.00
CA LEU A 15 13.50 7.89 10.55
C LEU A 15 12.77 8.66 11.66
N ASP A 16 11.79 8.03 12.31
CA ASP A 16 11.00 8.67 13.37
C ASP A 16 11.81 8.88 14.66
N ALA A 17 12.75 7.99 14.96
CA ALA A 17 13.72 8.23 16.03
C ALA A 17 14.55 9.49 15.76
N GLY A 18 15.02 9.68 14.52
CA GLY A 18 15.74 10.90 14.13
C GLY A 18 14.86 12.16 14.16
N ARG A 19 13.57 12.03 13.83
CA ARG A 19 12.60 13.14 13.95
C ARG A 19 12.38 13.55 15.40
N LEU A 20 12.28 12.57 16.30
CA LEU A 20 12.17 12.83 17.74
C LEU A 20 13.43 13.51 18.29
N GLU A 21 14.62 13.04 17.91
CA GLU A 21 15.89 13.64 18.32
C GLU A 21 16.07 15.09 17.82
N ARG A 22 15.57 15.40 16.61
CA ARG A 22 15.55 16.77 16.07
C ARG A 22 14.47 17.67 16.67
N GLY A 23 13.48 17.09 17.37
CA GLY A 23 12.32 17.80 17.87
C GLY A 23 11.24 18.09 16.82
N ASP A 24 11.28 17.40 15.67
CA ASP A 24 10.23 17.46 14.64
C ASP A 24 8.89 16.88 15.15
N ILE A 25 8.98 15.96 16.13
CA ILE A 25 7.86 15.39 16.88
C ILE A 25 8.22 15.42 18.37
N ALA A 26 7.23 15.62 19.23
CA ALA A 26 7.41 15.77 20.67
C ALA A 26 7.38 14.45 21.43
N THR A 27 6.66 13.44 20.89
CA THR A 27 6.48 12.15 21.57
C THR A 27 6.56 10.97 20.59
N PRO A 28 7.01 9.78 21.03
CA PRO A 28 7.00 8.58 20.19
C PRO A 28 5.61 8.22 19.64
N GLU A 29 4.55 8.59 20.36
CA GLU A 29 3.16 8.34 19.99
C GLU A 29 2.71 9.19 18.80
N GLU A 30 3.32 10.36 18.55
CA GLU A 30 3.04 11.19 17.36
C GLU A 30 3.53 10.54 16.06
N ALA A 31 4.52 9.63 16.14
CA ALA A 31 4.91 8.82 14.99
C ALA A 31 3.87 7.73 14.67
N LEU A 32 2.93 7.46 15.57
CA LEU A 32 1.87 6.49 15.33
C LEU A 32 0.79 7.18 14.49
N HIS A 33 0.77 6.91 13.19
CA HIS A 33 -0.16 7.52 12.26
C HIS A 33 -1.58 6.95 12.44
N ASN A 34 -2.28 7.37 13.49
CA ASN A 34 -3.70 7.05 13.70
C ASN A 34 -4.60 7.73 12.65
N THR A 35 -4.05 8.63 11.85
CA THR A 35 -4.72 9.40 10.79
C THR A 35 -4.19 9.12 9.39
N ASP A 36 -3.21 8.22 9.23
CA ASP A 36 -2.74 7.88 7.89
C ASP A 36 -3.86 7.25 7.07
N ALA A 37 -3.84 7.53 5.78
CA ALA A 37 -4.72 6.85 4.84
C ALA A 37 -4.50 5.34 4.99
N GLY A 38 -5.60 4.61 5.21
CA GLY A 38 -5.58 3.15 5.22
C GLY A 38 -4.97 2.60 3.93
N PRO A 39 -4.56 1.33 3.92
CA PRO A 39 -3.96 0.70 2.75
C PRO A 39 -4.84 0.95 1.52
N VAL A 40 -4.23 1.47 0.45
CA VAL A 40 -4.91 1.64 -0.83
C VAL A 40 -5.27 0.25 -1.33
N LEU A 41 -6.54 -0.14 -1.17
CA LEU A 41 -7.05 -1.37 -1.72
C LEU A 41 -6.94 -1.26 -3.24
N SER A 42 -6.08 -2.09 -3.84
CA SER A 42 -6.06 -2.30 -5.28
C SER A 42 -7.49 -2.64 -5.72
N LYS A 43 -8.06 -1.85 -6.63
CA LYS A 43 -9.37 -2.14 -7.23
C LYS A 43 -9.38 -3.61 -7.64
N PRO A 44 -10.37 -4.42 -7.23
CA PRO A 44 -10.53 -5.73 -7.84
C PRO A 44 -10.76 -5.46 -9.33
N THR A 45 -9.79 -5.85 -10.16
CA THR A 45 -9.98 -5.98 -11.59
C THR A 45 -11.05 -7.05 -11.76
N GLY A 46 -12.30 -6.62 -11.82
CA GLY A 46 -13.40 -7.46 -12.24
C GLY A 46 -13.07 -7.95 -13.64
N PHE A 47 -12.69 -9.21 -13.75
CA PHE A 47 -12.67 -9.93 -15.01
C PHE A 47 -14.12 -10.10 -15.48
N HIS A 48 -14.64 -9.04 -16.10
CA HIS A 48 -15.81 -9.11 -16.96
C HIS A 48 -15.60 -8.13 -18.10
N THR A 49 -14.89 -8.57 -19.13
CA THR A 49 -14.93 -7.93 -20.44
C THR A 49 -16.21 -8.37 -21.13
N PRO A 50 -17.21 -7.51 -21.39
CA PRO A 50 -18.10 -7.75 -22.52
C PRO A 50 -17.24 -7.80 -23.78
N ALA A 51 -17.56 -8.67 -24.73
CA ALA A 51 -16.78 -8.86 -25.96
C ALA A 51 -16.57 -7.52 -26.67
N GLN A 52 -15.41 -6.89 -26.43
CA GLN A 52 -15.06 -5.59 -26.96
C GLN A 52 -14.42 -5.82 -28.32
N ALA A 53 -14.94 -5.16 -29.35
CA ALA A 53 -14.35 -5.21 -30.67
C ALA A 53 -12.99 -4.49 -30.61
N TYR A 54 -11.91 -5.25 -30.74
CA TYR A 54 -10.55 -4.70 -30.76
C TYR A 54 -10.33 -3.81 -31.99
N ASP A 55 -9.73 -2.64 -31.77
CA ASP A 55 -9.23 -1.76 -32.82
C ASP A 55 -8.10 -2.47 -33.61
N PRO A 56 -7.81 -2.14 -34.89
CA PRO A 56 -6.78 -2.82 -35.66
C PRO A 56 -5.40 -2.84 -34.98
N HIS A 57 -5.03 -1.75 -34.31
CA HIS A 57 -3.77 -1.68 -33.55
C HIS A 57 -3.75 -2.61 -32.32
N GLU A 58 -4.90 -2.78 -31.65
CA GLU A 58 -5.00 -3.70 -30.51
C GLU A 58 -4.89 -5.16 -30.95
N LYS A 59 -5.40 -5.49 -32.14
CA LYS A 59 -5.22 -6.83 -32.73
C LYS A 59 -3.76 -7.14 -33.00
N GLU A 60 -3.02 -6.20 -33.60
CA GLU A 60 -1.59 -6.36 -33.84
C GLU A 60 -0.82 -6.58 -32.53
N LEU A 61 -1.19 -5.87 -31.46
CA LEU A 61 -0.53 -6.02 -30.17
C LEU A 61 -0.80 -7.41 -29.55
N ILE A 62 -2.03 -7.92 -29.66
CA ILE A 62 -2.42 -9.26 -29.18
C ILE A 62 -1.69 -10.36 -29.97
N GLU A 63 -1.58 -10.21 -31.29
CA GLU A 63 -0.88 -11.18 -32.15
C GLU A 63 0.63 -11.23 -31.86
N ASN A 64 1.21 -10.13 -31.39
CA ASN A 64 2.63 -10.02 -31.07
C ASN A 64 2.95 -10.13 -29.57
N VAL A 65 2.03 -10.65 -28.74
CA VAL A 65 2.28 -10.83 -27.31
C VAL A 65 3.46 -11.77 -27.08
N PRO A 66 4.51 -11.33 -26.35
CA PRO A 66 5.66 -12.18 -26.05
C PRO A 66 5.28 -13.43 -25.24
N PRO A 67 5.99 -14.55 -25.42
CA PRO A 67 5.58 -15.86 -24.87
C PRO A 67 5.54 -15.94 -23.34
N HIS A 68 6.15 -14.99 -22.62
CA HIS A 68 6.17 -14.95 -21.16
C HIS A 68 4.95 -14.23 -20.54
N PHE A 69 4.12 -13.56 -21.34
CA PHE A 69 2.93 -12.84 -20.86
C PHE A 69 1.70 -13.73 -20.68
N GLY A 70 1.74 -15.00 -21.14
CA GLY A 70 0.59 -15.91 -21.11
C GLY A 70 -0.44 -15.60 -22.22
N LYS A 71 -1.38 -16.52 -22.45
CA LYS A 71 -2.48 -16.32 -23.40
C LYS A 71 -3.65 -15.64 -22.68
N LEU A 72 -4.14 -14.53 -23.25
CA LEU A 72 -5.35 -13.83 -22.81
C LEU A 72 -6.61 -14.66 -23.12
#